data_AF-A0AAD6UI56-F1
#
_entry.id   AF-A0AAD6UI56-F1
#
_cell.length_a   1.000
_cell.length_b   1.000
_cell.length_c   1.000
_cell.angle_alpha   90.00
_cell.angle_beta   90.00
_cell.angle_gamma   90.00
#
_symmetry.space_group_name_H-M   'P 1'
#
loop_
_entity.id
_entity.type
_entity.pdbx_description
1 polymer ?
#
loop_
_entity_poly.entity_id
_entity_poly.type
_entity_poly.pdbx_seq_one_letter_code
_entity_poly.pdbx_strand_id
1 'polypeptide(L)'
;GLPRQRVLHPYRSAFLLDASRCQFPGRVRGTAGTVYIRRSAKLLPATIHKALQEMRAIGMAHPLDAFDIFEIAELADERRYPHTLYVVLRALFDSPDFDYATYKDQDHPLLQRPSPIHQLLFGKEHITLQFLLGTIDIPEASYDDNARLIDHWLHQLGRDTPEWQQKLGEEALMAWVGDQLTMDRLRNLFRFRAEDGNSFERLDWMVLSPGWLHIQMAFANSIHKQHLGTAKGRGLSAAFDVLERKGLQSSHTQGPFFHDLSECLHIIADAQLREVWLEAAKVKSLADLRTKTPQELHALAEQIISHHASSEALTRLKQRNISDDIKSQSIMFLRDVIPFILLRAAVRTGDVGIMEDMIPLMLYRFIGGRNSNYAGEMLELLQGLHREWPPEVCEFVRENCWVINNTGRRTGFMPVDEAQEMNIKDIKVTYRSEGPNIDWQYLQKLHPAIHVIKAVNAHMETEMKTRVRGSSHTVPKKELDTKEMQKWYQASQAQATVNGRVLQRTAKKKSPDIPRDFLAKGSTAIQTGKSLETWIEARSIMRSTSQDWDTLDTSDSDEE
;
A
#
# COMPACT_ATOMS: atom_id res chain seq x y z
N GLY A 1 -2.48 -39.91 -7.27
CA GLY A 1 -1.30 -39.03 -7.37
C GLY A 1 -1.65 -37.81 -8.20
N LEU A 2 -1.90 -36.66 -7.56
CA LEU A 2 -1.95 -35.36 -8.24
C LEU A 2 -0.52 -34.80 -8.31
N PRO A 3 -0.15 -34.09 -9.39
CA PRO A 3 1.23 -33.68 -9.63
C PRO A 3 1.60 -32.46 -8.77
N ARG A 4 1.82 -32.67 -7.46
CA ARG A 4 2.28 -31.62 -6.53
C ARG A 4 3.63 -31.01 -6.94
N GLN A 5 4.47 -31.73 -7.67
CA GLN A 5 5.81 -31.28 -8.04
C GLN A 5 5.91 -30.50 -9.37
N ARG A 6 4.96 -30.60 -10.32
CA ARG A 6 5.16 -30.04 -11.67
C ARG A 6 4.89 -28.54 -11.80
N VAL A 7 4.06 -27.95 -10.94
CA VAL A 7 3.62 -26.55 -11.11
C VAL A 7 4.60 -25.54 -10.50
N LEU A 8 5.35 -25.93 -9.46
CA LEU A 8 6.38 -25.10 -8.82
C LEU A 8 7.75 -25.24 -9.47
N HIS A 9 7.94 -26.28 -10.30
CA HIS A 9 9.22 -26.61 -10.93
C HIS A 9 9.85 -25.53 -11.84
N PRO A 10 9.10 -24.64 -12.52
CA PRO A 10 9.73 -23.58 -13.29
C PRO A 10 10.27 -22.44 -12.43
N TYR A 11 9.80 -22.24 -11.19
CA TYR A 11 10.18 -21.09 -10.35
C TYR A 11 11.37 -21.41 -9.44
N ARG A 12 12.46 -21.98 -9.95
CA ARG A 12 13.52 -22.57 -9.09
C ARG A 12 14.22 -21.59 -8.12
N SER A 13 14.06 -20.27 -8.28
CA SER A 13 14.90 -19.26 -7.63
C SER A 13 14.18 -18.21 -6.77
N ALA A 14 12.84 -18.06 -6.87
CA ALA A 14 12.08 -17.06 -6.11
C ALA A 14 10.60 -17.39 -5.99
N PHE A 15 10.05 -17.28 -4.78
CA PHE A 15 8.61 -17.46 -4.50
C PHE A 15 8.13 -16.33 -3.62
N LEU A 16 6.89 -15.91 -3.83
CA LEU A 16 6.21 -14.96 -2.96
C LEU A 16 5.27 -15.73 -2.02
N LEU A 17 5.52 -15.61 -0.72
CA LEU A 17 4.62 -16.09 0.33
C LEU A 17 4.05 -14.90 1.09
N ASP A 18 2.74 -14.92 1.33
CA ASP A 18 2.12 -14.10 2.37
C ASP A 18 1.50 -15.02 3.42
N ALA A 19 1.81 -14.77 4.69
CA ALA A 19 1.26 -15.49 5.83
C ALA A 19 0.60 -14.50 6.79
N SER A 20 -0.60 -14.85 7.26
CA SER A 20 -1.40 -13.95 8.09
C SER A 20 -2.35 -14.72 9.03
N ARG A 21 -2.63 -14.12 10.19
CA ARG A 21 -3.43 -14.72 11.26
C ARG A 21 -4.87 -15.04 10.85
N CYS A 22 -5.27 -16.26 11.15
CA CYS A 22 -6.64 -16.76 11.02
C CYS A 22 -7.27 -17.04 12.40
N GLN A 23 -8.14 -16.14 12.88
CA GLN A 23 -8.96 -16.34 14.08
C GLN A 23 -10.34 -16.91 13.75
N PHE A 24 -10.76 -17.94 14.48
CA PHE A 24 -12.10 -18.53 14.40
C PHE A 24 -12.95 -18.12 15.61
N PRO A 25 -14.23 -17.78 15.45
CA PRO A 25 -15.11 -17.52 16.59
C PRO A 25 -15.19 -18.75 17.51
N GLY A 26 -14.75 -18.62 18.76
CA GLY A 26 -14.79 -19.70 19.77
C GLY A 26 -13.69 -20.76 19.70
N ARG A 27 -12.61 -20.57 18.90
CA ARG A 27 -11.45 -21.48 18.81
C ARG A 27 -10.11 -20.71 18.80
N VAL A 28 -9.00 -21.47 18.93
CA VAL A 28 -7.59 -21.02 18.95
C VAL A 28 -7.21 -20.26 17.67
N ARG A 29 -6.19 -19.39 17.75
CA ARG A 29 -5.68 -18.55 16.65
C ARG A 29 -4.69 -19.36 15.80
N GLY A 30 -4.98 -19.59 14.53
CA GLY A 30 -4.05 -20.22 13.58
C GLY A 30 -3.50 -19.23 12.56
N THR A 31 -2.71 -19.70 11.60
CA THR A 31 -2.13 -18.88 10.52
C THR A 31 -2.33 -19.59 9.18
N ALA A 32 -2.68 -18.82 8.15
CA ALA A 32 -2.78 -19.31 6.78
C ALA A 32 -1.68 -18.64 5.94
N GLY A 33 -1.11 -19.39 5.00
CA GLY A 33 -0.15 -18.89 4.04
C GLY A 33 -0.65 -19.08 2.60
N THR A 34 -0.33 -18.16 1.69
CA THR A 34 -0.61 -18.31 0.26
C THR A 34 0.64 -18.06 -0.55
N VAL A 35 0.93 -18.95 -1.50
CA VAL A 35 1.97 -18.72 -2.50
C VAL A 35 1.36 -18.06 -3.73
N TYR A 36 1.96 -16.94 -4.13
CA TYR A 36 1.59 -16.20 -5.33
C TYR A 36 2.63 -16.41 -6.42
N ILE A 37 2.16 -16.68 -7.63
CA ILE A 37 3.02 -16.97 -8.77
C ILE A 37 2.53 -16.21 -10.00
N ARG A 38 3.35 -15.30 -10.49
CA ARG A 38 3.11 -14.66 -11.78
C ARG A 38 3.73 -15.51 -12.89
N ARG A 39 2.90 -15.92 -13.86
CA ARG A 39 3.34 -16.77 -14.99
C ARG A 39 4.49 -16.20 -15.80
N SER A 40 4.59 -14.88 -15.85
CA SER A 40 5.62 -14.13 -16.57
C SER A 40 6.78 -13.69 -15.69
N ALA A 41 6.88 -14.15 -14.43
CA ALA A 41 8.00 -13.78 -13.57
C ALA A 41 9.32 -14.28 -14.17
N LYS A 42 10.28 -13.38 -14.30
CA LYS A 42 11.64 -13.72 -14.75
C LYS A 42 12.31 -14.60 -13.69
N LEU A 43 13.07 -15.58 -14.15
CA LEU A 43 13.91 -16.37 -13.26
C LEU A 43 15.11 -15.55 -12.84
N LEU A 44 15.46 -15.64 -11.56
CA LEU A 44 16.65 -15.01 -11.04
C LEU A 44 17.86 -15.90 -11.37
N PRO A 45 19.04 -15.30 -11.62
CA PRO A 45 20.26 -16.07 -11.88
C PRO A 45 20.65 -16.89 -10.66
N ALA A 46 21.35 -18.01 -10.84
CA ALA A 46 21.83 -18.85 -9.73
C ALA A 46 22.78 -18.11 -8.79
N THR A 47 23.43 -17.04 -9.26
CA THR A 47 24.34 -16.19 -8.47
C THR A 47 23.61 -15.14 -7.63
N ILE A 48 22.27 -15.06 -7.71
CA ILE A 48 21.51 -13.95 -7.12
C ILE A 48 21.65 -13.89 -5.60
N HIS A 49 21.76 -15.04 -4.94
CA HIS A 49 21.89 -15.12 -3.49
C HIS A 49 23.19 -14.47 -3.01
N LYS A 50 24.31 -14.85 -3.63
CA LYS A 50 25.61 -14.24 -3.35
C LYS A 50 25.60 -12.72 -3.63
N ALA A 51 25.03 -12.30 -4.75
CA ALA A 51 24.91 -10.88 -5.09
C ALA A 51 24.09 -10.11 -4.05
N LEU A 52 23.01 -10.71 -3.53
CA LEU A 52 22.19 -10.12 -2.48
C LEU A 52 22.96 -9.99 -1.16
N GLN A 53 23.72 -11.00 -0.77
CA GLN A 53 24.57 -10.93 0.43
C GLN A 53 25.64 -9.83 0.33
N GLU A 54 26.33 -9.75 -0.80
CA GLU A 54 27.36 -8.73 -1.05
C GLU A 54 26.77 -7.32 -1.03
N MET A 55 25.66 -7.09 -1.75
CA MET A 55 24.96 -5.81 -1.79
C MET A 55 24.42 -5.41 -0.40
N ARG A 56 23.86 -6.36 0.36
CA ARG A 56 23.43 -6.11 1.74
C ARG A 56 24.59 -5.69 2.64
N ALA A 57 25.71 -6.39 2.59
CA ALA A 57 26.89 -6.02 3.38
C ALA A 57 27.37 -4.60 3.06
N ILE A 58 27.41 -4.24 1.76
CA ILE A 58 27.77 -2.89 1.31
C ILE A 58 26.75 -1.86 1.79
N GLY A 59 25.46 -2.12 1.60
CA GLY A 59 24.38 -1.19 1.96
C GLY A 59 24.23 -0.99 3.47
N MET A 60 24.44 -2.04 4.28
CA MET A 60 24.45 -1.93 5.74
C MET A 60 25.62 -1.07 6.24
N ALA A 61 26.77 -1.11 5.56
CA ALA A 61 27.92 -0.23 5.87
C ALA A 61 27.72 1.22 5.38
N HIS A 62 26.83 1.44 4.41
CA HIS A 62 26.53 2.74 3.80
C HIS A 62 25.01 3.00 3.78
N PRO A 63 24.38 3.14 4.96
CA PRO A 63 22.94 3.40 5.03
C PRO A 63 22.59 4.74 4.39
N LEU A 64 21.37 4.84 3.85
CA LEU A 64 20.85 6.11 3.33
C LEU A 64 20.89 7.20 4.39
N ASP A 65 21.41 8.37 4.02
CA ASP A 65 21.38 9.56 4.85
C ASP A 65 20.18 10.48 4.51
N ALA A 66 20.05 11.60 5.23
CA ALA A 66 18.97 12.55 4.98
C ALA A 66 19.07 13.25 3.61
N PHE A 67 20.27 13.38 3.05
CA PHE A 67 20.52 13.99 1.75
C PHE A 67 20.13 13.03 0.63
N ASP A 68 20.52 11.76 0.72
CA ASP A 68 20.09 10.72 -0.22
C ASP A 68 18.56 10.65 -0.32
N ILE A 69 17.86 10.65 0.83
CA ILE A 69 16.40 10.58 0.87
C ILE A 69 15.77 11.83 0.25
N PHE A 70 16.39 13.00 0.42
CA PHE A 70 15.93 14.23 -0.20
C PHE A 70 16.08 14.19 -1.73
N GLU A 71 17.23 13.75 -2.25
CA GLU A 71 17.43 13.60 -3.71
C GLU A 71 16.44 12.60 -4.32
N ILE A 72 16.21 11.47 -3.65
CA ILE A 72 15.21 10.49 -4.08
C ILE A 72 13.82 11.12 -4.08
N ALA A 73 13.47 11.91 -3.06
CA ALA A 73 12.19 12.60 -2.99
C ALA A 73 12.00 13.63 -4.11
N GLU A 74 13.02 14.43 -4.43
CA GLU A 74 12.94 15.42 -5.52
C GLU A 74 12.73 14.74 -6.88
N LEU A 75 13.51 13.69 -7.20
CA LEU A 75 13.35 12.94 -8.44
C LEU A 75 11.97 12.26 -8.53
N ALA A 76 11.47 11.73 -7.41
CA ALA A 76 10.14 11.14 -7.33
C ALA A 76 9.05 12.20 -7.53
N ASP A 77 9.20 13.40 -6.96
CA ASP A 77 8.25 14.50 -7.13
C ASP A 77 8.15 14.95 -8.60
N GLU A 78 9.28 15.07 -9.29
CA GLU A 78 9.34 15.40 -10.72
C GLU A 78 8.60 14.37 -11.58
N ARG A 79 8.89 13.08 -11.36
CA ARG A 79 8.23 11.99 -12.09
C ARG A 79 6.74 11.88 -11.79
N ARG A 80 6.32 12.18 -10.56
CA ARG A 80 4.90 12.15 -10.16
C ARG A 80 4.11 13.35 -10.65
N TYR A 81 4.75 14.50 -10.90
CA TYR A 81 4.05 15.76 -11.18
C TYR A 81 3.04 15.65 -12.34
N PRO A 82 3.35 15.06 -13.52
CA PRO A 82 2.38 14.89 -14.59
C PRO A 82 1.13 14.08 -14.17
N HIS A 83 1.31 13.10 -13.29
CA HIS A 83 0.23 12.27 -12.77
C HIS A 83 -0.62 13.02 -11.73
N THR A 84 0.01 13.85 -10.89
CA THR A 84 -0.68 14.76 -9.97
C THR A 84 -1.54 15.75 -10.74
N LEU A 85 -1.01 16.33 -11.82
CA LEU A 85 -1.76 17.21 -12.74
C LEU A 85 -2.96 16.49 -13.34
N TYR A 86 -2.77 15.25 -13.79
CA TYR A 86 -3.86 14.46 -14.33
C TYR A 86 -4.96 14.14 -13.30
N VAL A 87 -4.63 13.98 -12.00
CA VAL A 87 -5.66 13.85 -10.95
C VAL A 87 -6.52 15.11 -10.85
N VAL A 88 -5.93 16.30 -10.96
CA VAL A 88 -6.65 17.58 -10.95
C VAL A 88 -7.54 17.74 -12.18
N LEU A 89 -7.03 17.41 -13.37
CA LEU A 89 -7.82 17.38 -14.61
C LEU A 89 -8.99 16.40 -14.51
N ARG A 90 -8.75 15.21 -13.97
CA ARG A 90 -9.78 14.18 -13.84
C ARG A 90 -10.95 14.62 -12.94
N ALA A 91 -10.71 15.43 -11.91
CA ALA A 91 -11.80 15.97 -11.08
C ALA A 91 -12.79 16.85 -11.88
N LEU A 92 -12.30 17.51 -12.94
CA LEU A 92 -13.11 18.22 -13.92
C LEU A 92 -13.76 17.23 -14.90
N PHE A 93 -13.00 16.30 -15.47
CA PHE A 93 -13.49 15.38 -16.50
C PHE A 93 -14.56 14.41 -16.00
N ASP A 94 -14.42 13.94 -14.75
CA ASP A 94 -15.39 13.07 -14.09
C ASP A 94 -16.64 13.85 -13.63
N SER A 95 -16.70 15.18 -13.83
CA SER A 95 -17.89 15.98 -13.53
C SER A 95 -18.95 15.85 -14.63
N PRO A 96 -20.21 15.51 -14.27
CA PRO A 96 -21.32 15.52 -15.22
C PRO A 96 -21.56 16.89 -15.86
N ASP A 97 -21.24 17.98 -15.16
CA ASP A 97 -21.45 19.35 -15.66
C ASP A 97 -20.44 19.70 -16.77
N PHE A 98 -19.22 19.15 -16.71
CA PHE A 98 -18.23 19.32 -17.78
C PHE A 98 -18.52 18.39 -18.96
N ASP A 99 -19.02 17.18 -18.72
CA ASP A 99 -19.34 16.15 -19.73
C ASP A 99 -18.19 15.94 -20.74
N TYR A 100 -17.09 15.36 -20.25
CA TYR A 100 -15.85 15.20 -21.02
C TYR A 100 -16.06 14.44 -22.34
N ALA A 101 -16.96 13.45 -22.36
CA ALA A 101 -17.23 12.61 -23.53
C ALA A 101 -17.73 13.39 -24.76
N THR A 102 -18.29 14.59 -24.55
CA THR A 102 -18.79 15.48 -25.61
C THR A 102 -17.94 16.74 -25.80
N TYR A 103 -16.79 16.84 -25.12
CA TYR A 103 -15.89 17.97 -25.27
C TYR A 103 -15.15 17.89 -26.61
N LYS A 104 -15.18 18.99 -27.37
CA LYS A 104 -14.71 19.05 -28.77
C LYS A 104 -13.24 18.65 -28.97
N ASP A 105 -12.40 18.84 -27.96
CA ASP A 105 -10.94 18.60 -28.02
C ASP A 105 -10.53 17.46 -27.05
N GLN A 106 -11.43 16.51 -26.74
CA GLN A 106 -11.18 15.43 -25.78
C GLN A 106 -10.01 14.50 -26.13
N ASP A 107 -9.60 14.44 -27.40
CA ASP A 107 -8.49 13.61 -27.87
C ASP A 107 -7.15 14.35 -27.83
N HIS A 108 -7.13 15.61 -27.38
CA HIS A 108 -5.91 16.41 -27.34
C HIS A 108 -4.87 15.80 -26.37
N PRO A 109 -3.57 15.68 -26.77
CA PRO A 109 -2.54 15.02 -25.96
C PRO A 109 -2.40 15.54 -24.52
N LEU A 110 -2.52 16.85 -24.30
CA LEU A 110 -2.44 17.47 -22.96
C LEU A 110 -3.55 17.02 -21.99
N LEU A 111 -4.67 16.49 -22.49
CA LEU A 111 -5.78 16.01 -21.67
C LEU A 111 -5.74 14.49 -21.49
N GLN A 112 -4.82 13.80 -22.17
CA GLN A 112 -4.67 12.36 -22.04
C GLN A 112 -3.98 12.00 -20.74
N ARG A 113 -4.25 10.78 -20.27
CA ARG A 113 -3.52 10.21 -19.14
C ARG A 113 -2.03 10.14 -19.48
N PRO A 114 -1.14 10.63 -18.58
CA PRO A 114 0.29 10.49 -18.78
C PRO A 114 0.70 9.01 -18.85
N SER A 115 1.77 8.75 -19.60
CA SER A 115 2.38 7.42 -19.69
C SER A 115 2.72 6.90 -18.29
N PRO A 116 2.43 5.64 -17.97
CA PRO A 116 2.80 5.07 -16.69
C PRO A 116 4.33 5.02 -16.52
N ILE A 117 4.80 5.07 -15.27
CA ILE A 117 6.24 5.01 -14.98
C ILE A 117 6.73 3.58 -15.12
N HIS A 118 6.06 2.63 -14.48
CA HIS A 118 6.32 1.20 -14.62
C HIS A 118 5.01 0.43 -14.44
N GLN A 119 4.23 0.33 -15.51
CA GLN A 119 2.98 -0.45 -15.52
C GLN A 119 3.28 -1.94 -15.72
N LEU A 120 2.82 -2.75 -14.79
CA LEU A 120 2.86 -4.20 -14.88
C LEU A 120 1.95 -4.71 -16.01
N LEU A 121 2.37 -5.83 -16.60
CA LEU A 121 1.62 -6.49 -17.65
C LEU A 121 0.27 -7.03 -17.14
N PHE A 122 -0.74 -6.91 -17.98
CA PHE A 122 -2.10 -7.39 -17.73
C PHE A 122 -2.61 -8.14 -18.96
N GLY A 123 -3.54 -9.05 -18.74
CA GLY A 123 -4.07 -9.96 -19.76
C GLY A 123 -4.35 -11.33 -19.13
N LYS A 124 -4.96 -12.24 -19.89
CA LYS A 124 -5.32 -13.58 -19.36
C LYS A 124 -4.07 -14.39 -19.01
N GLU A 125 -3.01 -14.19 -19.78
CA GLU A 125 -1.68 -14.79 -19.65
C GLU A 125 -0.90 -14.25 -18.44
N HIS A 126 -1.24 -13.05 -17.96
CA HIS A 126 -0.61 -12.40 -16.81
C HIS A 126 -1.42 -12.55 -15.51
N ILE A 127 -2.49 -13.36 -15.51
CA ILE A 127 -3.24 -13.68 -14.29
C ILE A 127 -2.31 -14.36 -13.28
N THR A 128 -2.28 -13.81 -12.07
CA THR A 128 -1.51 -14.35 -10.96
C THR A 128 -2.16 -15.64 -10.46
N LEU A 129 -1.35 -16.68 -10.31
CA LEU A 129 -1.77 -17.93 -9.70
C LEU A 129 -1.62 -17.83 -8.19
N GLN A 130 -2.57 -18.43 -7.48
CA GLN A 130 -2.59 -18.49 -6.03
C GLN A 130 -2.70 -19.93 -5.58
N PHE A 131 -1.85 -20.32 -4.63
CA PHE A 131 -1.84 -21.63 -4.00
C PHE A 131 -1.93 -21.43 -2.50
N LEU A 132 -3.15 -21.54 -1.98
CA LEU A 132 -3.42 -21.49 -0.55
C LEU A 132 -2.79 -22.72 0.12
N LEU A 133 -2.00 -22.49 1.16
CA LEU A 133 -1.40 -23.52 1.99
C LEU A 133 -2.38 -23.97 3.07
N GLY A 134 -2.12 -25.13 3.65
CA GLY A 134 -2.90 -25.65 4.77
C GLY A 134 -2.70 -24.78 5.99
N THR A 135 -3.80 -24.30 6.58
CA THR A 135 -3.72 -23.51 7.82
C THR A 135 -3.20 -24.34 8.97
N ILE A 136 -2.35 -23.73 9.79
CA ILE A 136 -1.70 -24.37 10.93
C ILE A 136 -2.08 -23.70 12.25
N ASP A 137 -2.03 -24.44 13.35
CA ASP A 137 -2.35 -23.97 14.70
C ASP A 137 -1.17 -23.23 15.36
N ILE A 138 -0.69 -22.19 14.69
CA ILE A 138 0.31 -21.28 15.23
C ILE A 138 -0.26 -19.86 15.18
N PRO A 139 -0.25 -19.10 16.29
CA PRO A 139 -0.94 -17.82 16.38
C PRO A 139 -0.17 -16.64 15.78
N GLU A 140 1.07 -16.84 15.32
CA GLU A 140 1.98 -15.80 14.81
C GLU A 140 2.14 -14.66 15.82
N ALA A 141 2.27 -14.96 17.13
CA ALA A 141 2.26 -13.97 18.20
C ALA A 141 3.65 -13.60 18.72
N SER A 142 4.61 -14.50 18.58
CA SER A 142 5.98 -14.39 19.09
C SER A 142 7.03 -14.59 17.98
N TYR A 143 8.30 -14.39 18.31
CA TYR A 143 9.42 -14.75 17.43
C TYR A 143 9.49 -16.26 17.21
N ASP A 144 9.28 -17.06 18.25
CA ASP A 144 9.21 -18.53 18.18
C ASP A 144 8.11 -18.99 17.22
N ASP A 145 6.92 -18.40 17.32
CA ASP A 145 5.83 -18.70 16.38
C ASP A 145 6.23 -18.42 14.93
N ASN A 146 6.95 -17.32 14.67
CA ASN A 146 7.37 -16.95 13.32
C ASN A 146 8.48 -17.87 12.78
N ALA A 147 9.42 -18.31 13.65
CA ALA A 147 10.41 -19.31 13.28
C ALA A 147 9.73 -20.64 12.90
N ARG A 148 8.83 -21.14 13.75
CA ARG A 148 8.06 -22.37 13.48
C ARG A 148 7.18 -22.26 12.22
N LEU A 149 6.66 -21.06 11.94
CA LEU A 149 5.91 -20.79 10.70
C LEU A 149 6.79 -20.96 9.47
N ILE A 150 8.04 -20.47 9.48
CA ILE A 150 9.00 -20.66 8.38
C ILE A 150 9.17 -22.15 8.10
N ASP A 151 9.46 -22.95 9.13
CA ASP A 151 9.67 -24.40 8.99
C ASP A 151 8.42 -25.09 8.41
N HIS A 152 7.24 -24.78 8.94
CA HIS A 152 5.99 -25.36 8.46
C HIS A 152 5.66 -24.99 7.02
N TRP A 153 5.95 -23.76 6.59
CA TRP A 153 5.73 -23.37 5.20
C TRP A 153 6.72 -24.05 4.26
N LEU A 154 7.99 -24.15 4.64
CA LEU A 154 8.98 -24.92 3.89
C LEU A 154 8.57 -26.39 3.75
N HIS A 155 8.10 -27.01 4.83
CA HIS A 155 7.58 -28.38 4.82
C HIS A 155 6.40 -28.55 3.85
N GLN A 156 5.40 -27.66 3.91
CA GLN A 156 4.26 -27.73 2.99
C GLN A 156 4.64 -27.51 1.52
N LEU A 157 5.73 -26.80 1.27
CA LEU A 157 6.30 -26.60 -0.06
C LEU A 157 7.23 -27.75 -0.50
N GLY A 158 7.51 -28.71 0.38
CA GLY A 158 8.46 -29.81 0.17
C GLY A 158 9.91 -29.32 0.06
N ARG A 159 10.29 -28.38 0.92
CA ARG A 159 11.61 -27.70 0.95
C ARG A 159 12.25 -27.67 2.32
N ASP A 160 11.96 -28.69 3.10
CA ASP A 160 12.40 -28.90 4.46
C ASP A 160 13.58 -29.88 4.55
N THR A 161 14.02 -30.47 3.44
CA THR A 161 15.18 -31.37 3.41
C THR A 161 16.51 -30.62 3.51
N PRO A 162 17.58 -31.23 4.04
CA PRO A 162 18.91 -30.59 4.10
C PRO A 162 19.40 -30.05 2.75
N GLU A 163 19.16 -30.77 1.64
CA GLU A 163 19.56 -30.32 0.31
C GLU A 163 18.80 -29.05 -0.13
N TRP A 164 17.53 -28.93 0.27
CA TRP A 164 16.74 -27.73 0.00
C TRP A 164 17.15 -26.55 0.90
N GLN A 165 17.50 -26.83 2.15
CA GLN A 165 18.01 -25.81 3.07
C GLN A 165 19.34 -25.25 2.54
N GLN A 166 20.28 -26.11 2.14
CA GLN A 166 21.52 -25.70 1.49
C GLN A 166 21.25 -24.91 0.21
N LYS A 167 20.34 -25.39 -0.64
CA LYS A 167 19.97 -24.68 -1.86
C LYS A 167 19.38 -23.29 -1.61
N LEU A 168 18.52 -23.14 -0.60
CA LEU A 168 18.02 -21.82 -0.19
C LEU A 168 19.17 -20.96 0.33
N GLY A 169 20.05 -21.51 1.15
CA GLY A 169 21.21 -20.80 1.69
C GLY A 169 22.31 -20.47 0.68
N GLU A 170 22.28 -21.00 -0.54
CA GLU A 170 23.37 -20.78 -1.51
C GLU A 170 22.91 -20.25 -2.87
N GLU A 171 21.70 -20.59 -3.33
CA GLU A 171 21.29 -20.40 -4.73
C GLU A 171 19.93 -19.71 -4.91
N ALA A 172 19.02 -19.79 -3.92
CA ALA A 172 17.62 -19.43 -4.10
C ALA A 172 17.15 -18.38 -3.09
N LEU A 173 16.19 -17.56 -3.51
CA LEU A 173 15.56 -16.55 -2.66
C LEU A 173 14.10 -16.90 -2.40
N MET A 174 13.54 -16.32 -1.35
CA MET A 174 12.09 -16.29 -1.14
C MET A 174 11.69 -14.90 -0.70
N ALA A 175 10.74 -14.30 -1.41
CA ALA A 175 10.11 -13.08 -0.96
C ALA A 175 8.99 -13.41 0.03
N TRP A 176 8.94 -12.64 1.10
CA TRP A 176 7.92 -12.75 2.12
C TRP A 176 7.20 -11.42 2.26
N VAL A 177 5.87 -11.46 2.11
CA VAL A 177 4.99 -10.32 2.30
C VAL A 177 4.11 -10.54 3.52
N GLY A 178 3.74 -9.46 4.19
CA GLY A 178 2.84 -9.50 5.32
C GLY A 178 2.61 -8.12 5.90
N ASP A 179 1.81 -8.06 6.96
CA ASP A 179 1.60 -6.81 7.68
C ASP A 179 2.89 -6.31 8.35
N GLN A 180 2.85 -5.08 8.87
CA GLN A 180 4.01 -4.46 9.50
C GLN A 180 4.58 -5.28 10.67
N LEU A 181 3.71 -5.95 11.44
CA LEU A 181 4.14 -6.69 12.62
C LEU A 181 4.81 -8.01 12.24
N THR A 182 4.35 -8.68 11.18
CA THR A 182 5.03 -9.84 10.60
C THR A 182 6.42 -9.44 10.07
N MET A 183 6.52 -8.34 9.32
CA MET A 183 7.81 -7.84 8.82
C MET A 183 8.78 -7.50 9.95
N ASP A 184 8.32 -6.81 11.00
CA ASP A 184 9.15 -6.50 12.17
C ASP A 184 9.67 -7.76 12.85
N ARG A 185 8.83 -8.78 13.01
CA ARG A 185 9.26 -10.05 13.62
C ARG A 185 10.27 -10.81 12.79
N LEU A 186 10.04 -10.95 11.49
CA LEU A 186 10.98 -11.63 10.58
C LEU A 186 12.31 -10.89 10.51
N ARG A 187 12.28 -9.54 10.49
CA ARG A 187 13.50 -8.72 10.50
C ARG A 187 14.27 -8.86 11.81
N ASN A 188 13.58 -8.96 12.95
CA ASN A 188 14.25 -9.22 14.23
C ASN A 188 14.80 -10.65 14.33
N LEU A 189 14.14 -11.66 13.77
CA LEU A 189 14.70 -13.01 13.62
C LEU A 189 15.98 -13.00 12.78
N PHE A 190 15.95 -12.31 11.64
CA PHE A 190 17.13 -12.13 10.77
C PHE A 190 18.32 -11.49 11.51
N ARG A 191 18.06 -10.56 12.45
CA ARG A 191 19.09 -9.95 13.31
C ARG A 191 19.57 -10.90 14.40
N PHE A 192 18.65 -11.59 15.06
CA PHE A 192 18.96 -12.53 16.15
C PHE A 192 19.84 -13.67 15.66
N ARG A 193 19.58 -14.15 14.44
CA ARG A 193 20.30 -15.25 13.79
C ARG A 193 21.53 -14.78 13.00
N ALA A 194 22.06 -13.58 13.22
CA ALA A 194 23.12 -13.02 12.39
C ALA A 194 24.46 -13.78 12.48
N GLU A 195 24.67 -14.54 13.56
CA GLU A 195 25.89 -15.29 13.84
C GLU A 195 25.76 -16.80 13.57
N ASP A 196 24.61 -17.26 13.07
CA ASP A 196 24.36 -18.69 12.85
C ASP A 196 25.31 -19.29 11.79
N GLY A 197 25.53 -20.60 11.90
CA GLY A 197 26.61 -21.35 11.25
C GLY A 197 26.56 -21.38 9.72
N ASN A 198 25.39 -21.22 9.10
CA ASN A 198 25.23 -21.19 7.65
C ASN A 198 24.18 -20.19 7.19
N SER A 199 24.18 -19.90 5.89
CA SER A 199 23.32 -18.88 5.29
C SER A 199 21.82 -19.17 5.37
N PHE A 200 21.42 -20.44 5.49
CA PHE A 200 20.02 -20.82 5.63
C PHE A 200 19.50 -20.42 7.01
N GLU A 201 20.22 -20.83 8.07
CA GLU A 201 19.85 -20.52 9.45
C GLU A 201 19.82 -19.01 9.70
N ARG A 202 20.77 -18.27 9.11
CA ARG A 202 20.79 -16.80 9.17
C ARG A 202 19.61 -16.12 8.46
N LEU A 203 18.81 -16.84 7.68
CA LEU A 203 17.72 -16.32 6.85
C LEU A 203 18.17 -15.37 5.73
N ASP A 204 19.40 -15.50 5.23
CA ASP A 204 19.94 -14.63 4.17
C ASP A 204 19.15 -14.71 2.86
N TRP A 205 18.47 -15.84 2.63
CA TRP A 205 17.65 -16.11 1.44
C TRP A 205 16.32 -15.34 1.42
N MET A 206 15.90 -14.76 2.54
CA MET A 206 14.62 -14.05 2.65
C MET A 206 14.72 -12.63 2.10
N VAL A 207 13.75 -12.22 1.29
CA VAL A 207 13.52 -10.83 0.87
C VAL A 207 12.19 -10.36 1.45
N LEU A 208 12.24 -9.44 2.42
CA LEU A 208 11.04 -8.97 3.11
C LEU A 208 10.42 -7.77 2.37
N SER A 209 9.11 -7.79 2.15
CA SER A 209 8.38 -6.69 1.53
C SER A 209 7.09 -6.39 2.32
N PRO A 210 6.89 -5.19 2.85
CA PRO A 210 5.67 -4.86 3.58
C PRO A 210 4.43 -4.87 2.68
N GLY A 211 3.29 -5.23 3.27
CA GLY A 211 1.99 -5.25 2.62
C GLY A 211 1.48 -3.86 2.22
N TRP A 212 1.15 -3.69 0.94
CA TRP A 212 0.72 -2.40 0.40
C TRP A 212 -0.70 -2.00 0.79
N LEU A 213 -1.60 -2.96 1.10
CA LEU A 213 -2.91 -2.61 1.65
C LEU A 213 -2.72 -1.91 2.99
N HIS A 214 -1.90 -2.49 3.86
CA HIS A 214 -1.62 -1.93 5.19
C HIS A 214 -0.92 -0.57 5.11
N ILE A 215 -0.01 -0.36 4.15
CA ILE A 215 0.59 0.95 3.87
C ILE A 215 -0.49 1.96 3.43
N GLN A 216 -1.39 1.58 2.52
CA GLN A 216 -2.50 2.45 2.09
C GLN A 216 -3.46 2.79 3.25
N MET A 217 -3.74 1.83 4.13
CA MET A 217 -4.51 2.05 5.35
C MET A 217 -3.81 3.02 6.29
N ALA A 218 -2.51 2.85 6.53
CA ALA A 218 -1.70 3.75 7.35
C ALA A 218 -1.67 5.18 6.78
N PHE A 219 -1.60 5.33 5.45
CA PHE A 219 -1.67 6.63 4.79
C PHE A 219 -3.05 7.27 4.98
N ALA A 220 -4.14 6.56 4.68
CA ALA A 220 -5.50 7.07 4.89
C ALA A 220 -5.75 7.47 6.37
N ASN A 221 -5.32 6.62 7.31
CA ASN A 221 -5.42 6.90 8.74
C ASN A 221 -4.58 8.10 9.17
N SER A 222 -3.43 8.34 8.53
CA SER A 222 -2.62 9.53 8.77
C SER A 222 -3.32 10.81 8.29
N ILE A 223 -3.98 10.79 7.12
CA ILE A 223 -4.83 11.89 6.65
C ILE A 223 -6.00 12.11 7.61
N HIS A 224 -6.69 11.03 8.01
CA HIS A 224 -7.79 11.08 8.98
C HIS A 224 -7.35 11.75 10.28
N LYS A 225 -6.29 11.24 10.92
CA LYS A 225 -5.75 11.78 12.17
C LYS A 225 -5.36 13.26 12.09
N GLN A 226 -4.80 13.69 10.96
CA GLN A 226 -4.36 15.08 10.76
C GLN A 226 -5.55 16.03 10.61
N HIS A 227 -6.56 15.61 9.85
CA HIS A 227 -7.63 16.49 9.37
C HIS A 227 -8.99 16.22 10.05
N LEU A 228 -9.07 15.32 11.04
CA LEU A 228 -10.33 14.95 11.69
C LEU A 228 -11.11 16.16 12.23
N GLY A 229 -10.48 16.99 13.06
CA GLY A 229 -11.15 18.13 13.68
C GLY A 229 -12.34 17.72 14.55
N THR A 230 -13.26 18.66 14.75
CA THR A 230 -14.52 18.46 15.46
C THR A 230 -15.71 18.59 14.51
N ALA A 231 -16.87 18.07 14.92
CA ALA A 231 -18.14 18.21 14.18
C ALA A 231 -18.58 19.68 13.97
N LYS A 232 -18.14 20.60 14.85
CA LYS A 232 -18.41 22.04 14.73
C LYS A 232 -17.35 22.78 13.88
N GLY A 233 -16.24 22.10 13.59
CA GLY A 233 -15.14 22.64 12.82
C GLY A 233 -15.37 22.51 11.31
N ARG A 234 -14.26 22.51 10.57
CA ARG A 234 -14.24 22.34 9.10
C ARG A 234 -13.38 21.15 8.66
N GLY A 235 -13.02 20.28 9.60
CA GLY A 235 -12.31 19.03 9.34
C GLY A 235 -13.20 17.91 8.84
N LEU A 236 -12.61 16.72 8.71
CA LEU A 236 -13.27 15.52 8.22
C LEU A 236 -14.46 15.10 9.08
N SER A 237 -14.44 15.34 10.40
CA SER A 237 -15.57 15.03 11.28
C SER A 237 -16.84 15.76 10.84
N ALA A 238 -16.73 17.06 10.52
CA ALA A 238 -17.87 17.83 10.02
C ALA A 238 -18.29 17.37 8.62
N ALA A 239 -17.33 17.01 7.76
CA ALA A 239 -17.62 16.45 6.43
C ALA A 239 -18.34 15.09 6.51
N PHE A 240 -17.97 14.23 7.47
CA PHE A 240 -18.64 12.94 7.69
C PHE A 240 -20.08 13.12 8.16
N ASP A 241 -20.36 14.15 8.97
CA ASP A 241 -21.73 14.47 9.39
C ASP A 241 -22.57 14.96 8.20
N VAL A 242 -22.00 15.80 7.32
CA VAL A 242 -22.66 16.23 6.07
C VAL A 242 -22.96 15.03 5.16
N LEU A 243 -22.04 14.07 5.07
CA LEU A 243 -22.21 12.86 4.24
C LEU A 243 -23.00 11.73 4.93
N GLU A 244 -23.50 11.96 6.13
CA GLU A 244 -24.19 10.98 6.98
C GLU A 244 -23.40 9.67 7.20
N ARG A 245 -22.06 9.76 7.27
CA ARG A 245 -21.16 8.61 7.43
C ARG A 245 -20.87 8.33 8.89
N LYS A 246 -21.48 7.26 9.42
CA LYS A 246 -21.28 6.78 10.80
C LYS A 246 -20.04 5.90 10.92
N GLY A 247 -19.39 5.91 12.07
CA GLY A 247 -18.25 5.04 12.39
C GLY A 247 -16.89 5.63 12.03
N LEU A 248 -16.85 6.74 11.29
CA LEU A 248 -15.62 7.45 10.91
C LEU A 248 -15.24 8.58 11.87
N GLN A 249 -16.09 8.88 12.86
CA GLN A 249 -15.86 9.95 13.85
C GLN A 249 -14.76 9.61 14.87
N SER A 250 -14.46 8.32 15.04
CA SER A 250 -13.43 7.85 15.98
C SER A 250 -12.19 7.35 15.24
N SER A 251 -11.05 7.36 15.91
CA SER A 251 -9.80 6.78 15.37
C SER A 251 -9.73 5.25 15.53
N HIS A 252 -10.83 4.58 15.88
CA HIS A 252 -10.85 3.11 15.96
C HIS A 252 -11.02 2.53 14.55
N THR A 253 -9.95 1.91 14.06
CA THR A 253 -9.86 1.36 12.71
C THR A 253 -10.22 -0.13 12.74
N GLN A 254 -11.51 -0.47 12.61
CA GLN A 254 -11.97 -1.87 12.59
C GLN A 254 -13.05 -2.05 11.50
N GLY A 255 -13.13 -3.27 10.96
CA GLY A 255 -14.16 -3.63 9.98
C GLY A 255 -14.10 -2.78 8.69
N PRO A 256 -15.23 -2.26 8.18
CA PRO A 256 -15.29 -1.54 6.90
C PRO A 256 -14.65 -0.14 6.94
N PHE A 257 -14.07 0.28 8.08
CA PHE A 257 -13.54 1.63 8.30
C PHE A 257 -12.65 2.14 7.16
N PHE A 258 -11.68 1.34 6.69
CA PHE A 258 -10.79 1.78 5.61
C PHE A 258 -11.51 1.99 4.29
N HIS A 259 -12.44 1.09 3.94
CA HIS A 259 -13.22 1.19 2.71
C HIS A 259 -14.05 2.49 2.73
N ASP A 260 -14.78 2.70 3.82
CA ASP A 260 -15.67 3.87 3.98
C ASP A 260 -14.85 5.17 4.03
N LEU A 261 -13.72 5.17 4.75
CA LEU A 261 -12.81 6.32 4.79
C LEU A 261 -12.22 6.62 3.40
N SER A 262 -11.77 5.60 2.68
CA SER A 262 -11.20 5.77 1.34
C SER A 262 -12.24 6.37 0.39
N GLU A 263 -13.47 5.87 0.39
CA GLU A 263 -14.57 6.42 -0.40
C GLU A 263 -14.83 7.89 -0.05
N CYS A 264 -14.94 8.22 1.25
CA CYS A 264 -15.15 9.59 1.70
C CYS A 264 -14.02 10.53 1.28
N LEU A 265 -12.76 10.11 1.38
CA LEU A 265 -11.62 10.93 0.96
C LEU A 265 -11.68 11.25 -0.54
N HIS A 266 -12.13 10.32 -1.38
CA HIS A 266 -12.34 10.60 -2.81
C HIS A 266 -13.48 11.58 -3.04
N ILE A 267 -14.64 11.39 -2.39
CA ILE A 267 -15.79 12.31 -2.51
C ILE A 267 -15.41 13.73 -2.09
N ILE A 268 -14.75 13.86 -0.93
CA ILE A 268 -14.34 15.15 -0.38
C ILE A 268 -13.30 15.84 -1.27
N ALA A 269 -12.32 15.09 -1.79
CA ALA A 269 -11.32 15.62 -2.69
C ALA A 269 -11.93 16.05 -4.04
N ASP A 270 -12.81 15.24 -4.63
CA ASP A 270 -13.51 15.57 -5.87
C ASP A 270 -14.31 16.88 -5.68
N ALA A 271 -15.05 17.01 -4.58
CA ALA A 271 -15.80 18.23 -4.26
C ALA A 271 -14.88 19.45 -4.11
N GLN A 272 -13.80 19.36 -3.34
CA GLN A 272 -12.87 20.49 -3.18
C GLN A 272 -12.16 20.87 -4.48
N LEU A 273 -11.70 19.89 -5.26
CA LEU A 273 -11.04 20.15 -6.55
C LEU A 273 -11.98 20.84 -7.53
N ARG A 274 -13.25 20.41 -7.60
CA ARG A 274 -14.29 21.06 -8.42
C ARG A 274 -14.54 22.51 -7.98
N GLU A 275 -14.61 22.79 -6.68
CA GLU A 275 -14.72 24.17 -6.18
C GLU A 275 -13.48 25.00 -6.49
N VAL A 276 -12.29 24.39 -6.42
CA VAL A 276 -11.04 25.06 -6.79
C VAL A 276 -10.97 25.37 -8.29
N TRP A 277 -11.53 24.52 -9.15
CA TRP A 277 -11.69 24.82 -10.58
C TRP A 277 -12.55 26.06 -10.82
N LEU A 278 -13.69 26.17 -10.13
CA LEU A 278 -14.56 27.35 -10.21
C LEU A 278 -13.83 28.63 -9.77
N GLU A 279 -13.13 28.56 -8.64
CA GLU A 279 -12.35 29.68 -8.09
C GLU A 279 -11.19 30.09 -9.01
N ALA A 280 -10.39 29.13 -9.48
CA ALA A 280 -9.21 29.39 -10.30
C ALA A 280 -9.58 29.98 -11.67
N ALA A 281 -10.64 29.46 -12.30
CA ALA A 281 -11.12 29.94 -13.59
C ALA A 281 -12.08 31.14 -13.50
N LYS A 282 -12.53 31.49 -12.28
CA LYS A 282 -13.52 32.55 -12.00
C LYS A 282 -14.84 32.35 -12.75
N VAL A 283 -15.31 31.11 -12.80
CA VAL A 283 -16.57 30.71 -13.44
C VAL A 283 -17.59 30.24 -12.41
N LYS A 284 -18.87 30.19 -12.79
CA LYS A 284 -19.95 29.77 -11.88
C LYS A 284 -20.34 28.30 -12.08
N SER A 285 -20.02 27.72 -13.23
CA SER A 285 -20.26 26.32 -13.54
C SER A 285 -19.02 25.69 -14.17
N LEU A 286 -18.81 24.40 -13.91
CA LEU A 286 -17.78 23.63 -14.62
C LEU A 286 -18.11 23.49 -16.11
N ALA A 287 -19.39 23.61 -16.50
CA ALA A 287 -19.80 23.64 -17.91
C ALA A 287 -19.17 24.82 -18.67
N ASP A 288 -18.95 25.96 -17.99
CA ASP A 288 -18.35 27.15 -18.61
C ASP A 288 -16.90 26.89 -19.08
N LEU A 289 -16.21 25.95 -18.44
CA LEU A 289 -14.85 25.54 -18.80
C LEU A 289 -14.78 24.78 -20.13
N ARG A 290 -15.92 24.31 -20.69
CA ARG A 290 -15.96 23.70 -22.03
C ARG A 290 -15.59 24.68 -23.14
N THR A 291 -15.64 25.98 -22.86
CA THR A 291 -15.21 27.03 -23.81
C THR A 291 -13.69 27.18 -23.88
N LYS A 292 -12.97 26.68 -22.87
CA LYS A 292 -11.51 26.74 -22.78
C LYS A 292 -10.87 25.74 -23.72
N THR A 293 -9.71 26.10 -24.23
CA THR A 293 -8.82 25.22 -25.00
C THR A 293 -8.11 24.22 -24.08
N PRO A 294 -7.61 23.09 -24.61
CA PRO A 294 -6.81 22.15 -23.84
C PRO A 294 -5.61 22.78 -23.11
N GLN A 295 -4.94 23.75 -23.74
CA GLN A 295 -3.81 24.49 -23.16
C GLN A 295 -4.24 25.36 -21.98
N GLU A 296 -5.39 26.04 -22.08
CA GLU A 296 -5.93 26.81 -20.96
C GLU A 296 -6.35 25.91 -19.79
N LEU A 297 -6.97 24.76 -20.07
CA LEU A 297 -7.33 23.78 -19.03
C LEU A 297 -6.07 23.23 -18.35
N HIS A 298 -5.04 22.88 -19.11
CA HIS A 298 -3.77 22.42 -18.56
C HIS A 298 -3.12 23.49 -17.68
N ALA A 299 -3.03 24.74 -18.15
CA ALA A 299 -2.47 25.85 -17.39
C ALA A 299 -3.28 26.15 -16.11
N LEU A 300 -4.60 26.03 -16.16
CA LEU A 300 -5.44 26.12 -14.97
C LEU A 300 -5.15 24.99 -13.97
N ALA A 301 -4.94 23.75 -14.43
CA ALA A 301 -4.57 22.64 -13.56
C ALA A 301 -3.22 22.87 -12.87
N GLU A 302 -2.21 23.41 -13.58
CA GLU A 302 -0.92 23.82 -13.01
C GLU A 302 -1.09 24.92 -11.95
N GLN A 303 -1.92 25.92 -12.25
CA GLN A 303 -2.28 26.98 -11.31
C GLN A 303 -2.96 26.41 -10.06
N ILE A 304 -3.87 25.44 -10.23
CA ILE A 304 -4.56 24.77 -9.11
C ILE A 304 -3.56 24.05 -8.22
N ILE A 305 -2.63 23.27 -8.78
CA ILE A 305 -1.61 22.59 -7.97
C ILE A 305 -0.77 23.61 -7.23
N SER A 306 -0.18 24.55 -7.98
CA SER A 306 0.75 25.53 -7.42
C SER A 306 0.07 26.36 -6.33
N HIS A 307 -1.15 26.87 -6.53
CA HIS A 307 -1.82 27.82 -5.63
C HIS A 307 -2.79 27.20 -4.60
N HIS A 308 -3.28 25.98 -4.83
CA HIS A 308 -4.34 25.37 -4.01
C HIS A 308 -3.98 23.99 -3.45
N ALA A 309 -2.87 23.36 -3.86
CA ALA A 309 -2.54 21.99 -3.42
C ALA A 309 -1.04 21.74 -3.22
N SER A 310 -0.26 22.75 -2.84
CA SER A 310 1.19 22.64 -2.66
C SER A 310 1.67 23.21 -1.32
N SER A 311 2.86 22.80 -0.89
CA SER A 311 3.54 23.44 0.25
C SER A 311 3.90 24.89 -0.05
N GLU A 312 4.20 25.23 -1.30
CA GLU A 312 4.48 26.60 -1.74
C GLU A 312 3.26 27.52 -1.54
N ALA A 313 2.04 27.03 -1.80
CA ALA A 313 0.81 27.78 -1.55
C ALA A 313 0.65 28.15 -0.07
N LEU A 314 0.96 27.24 0.85
CA LEU A 314 0.95 27.52 2.29
C LEU A 314 2.00 28.56 2.66
N THR A 315 3.21 28.46 2.08
CA THR A 315 4.29 29.43 2.30
C THR A 315 3.89 30.82 1.79
N ARG A 316 3.25 30.92 0.63
CA ARG A 316 2.78 32.21 0.08
C ARG A 316 1.74 32.88 0.96
N LEU A 317 0.81 32.14 1.58
CA LEU A 317 -0.14 32.72 2.54
C LEU A 317 0.60 33.35 3.74
N LYS A 318 1.60 32.63 4.28
CA LYS A 318 2.42 33.12 5.41
C LYS A 318 3.23 34.36 5.01
N GLN A 319 3.92 34.32 3.88
CA GLN A 319 4.73 35.44 3.37
C GLN A 319 3.91 36.71 3.13
N ARG A 320 2.65 36.56 2.71
CA ARG A 320 1.73 37.69 2.49
C ARG A 320 1.01 38.14 3.77
N ASN A 321 1.35 37.58 4.94
CA ASN A 321 0.69 37.84 6.22
C ASN A 321 -0.85 37.66 6.16
N ILE A 322 -1.33 36.71 5.35
CA ILE A 322 -2.75 36.39 5.24
C ILE A 322 -3.12 35.40 6.34
N SER A 323 -3.98 35.82 7.26
CA SER A 323 -4.48 34.98 8.34
C SER A 323 -5.80 34.33 7.94
N ASP A 324 -5.71 33.18 7.25
CA ASP A 324 -6.88 32.42 6.78
C ASP A 324 -6.70 30.92 7.07
N ASP A 325 -7.21 30.49 8.22
CA ASP A 325 -7.11 29.10 8.70
C ASP A 325 -7.92 28.14 7.81
N ILE A 326 -9.07 28.58 7.28
CA ILE A 326 -9.92 27.75 6.40
C ILE A 326 -9.23 27.49 5.07
N LYS A 327 -8.70 28.54 4.43
CA LYS A 327 -7.96 28.40 3.18
C LYS A 327 -6.70 27.57 3.37
N SER A 328 -5.95 27.81 4.46
CA SER A 328 -4.75 27.04 4.79
C SER A 328 -5.07 25.55 4.99
N GLN A 329 -6.16 25.23 5.69
CA GLN A 329 -6.62 23.86 5.87
C GLN A 329 -6.99 23.21 4.53
N SER A 330 -7.70 23.93 3.65
CA SER A 330 -8.06 23.38 2.33
C SER A 330 -6.84 23.11 1.46
N ILE A 331 -5.87 24.03 1.43
CA ILE A 331 -4.62 23.84 0.67
C ILE A 331 -3.87 22.60 1.18
N MET A 332 -3.72 22.51 2.50
CA MET A 332 -3.01 21.41 3.13
C MET A 332 -3.73 20.07 2.89
N PHE A 333 -5.06 20.05 2.95
CA PHE A 333 -5.84 18.85 2.66
C PHE A 333 -5.66 18.39 1.21
N LEU A 334 -5.78 19.29 0.22
CA LEU A 334 -5.59 18.94 -1.18
C LEU A 334 -4.17 18.43 -1.46
N ARG A 335 -3.15 19.12 -0.94
CA ARG A 335 -1.75 18.69 -1.02
C ARG A 335 -1.56 17.26 -0.47
N ASP A 336 -2.24 16.94 0.62
CA ASP A 336 -2.10 15.67 1.32
C ASP A 336 -2.92 14.53 0.71
N VAL A 337 -4.12 14.81 0.17
CA VAL A 337 -5.05 13.79 -0.33
C VAL A 337 -4.81 13.41 -1.80
N ILE A 338 -4.30 14.33 -2.63
CA ILE A 338 -4.03 14.04 -4.05
C ILE A 338 -3.03 12.89 -4.21
N PRO A 339 -1.89 12.84 -3.47
CA PRO A 339 -0.98 11.70 -3.53
C PRO A 339 -1.64 10.38 -3.10
N PHE A 340 -2.57 10.39 -2.15
CA PHE A 340 -3.32 9.20 -1.76
C PHE A 340 -4.23 8.68 -2.88
N ILE A 341 -4.95 9.58 -3.56
CA ILE A 341 -5.78 9.23 -4.73
C ILE A 341 -4.91 8.67 -5.86
N LEU A 342 -3.77 9.30 -6.10
CA LEU A 342 -2.79 8.85 -7.09
C LEU A 342 -2.26 7.44 -6.75
N LEU A 343 -1.88 7.18 -5.51
CA LEU A 343 -1.44 5.87 -5.05
C LEU A 343 -2.53 4.79 -5.22
N ARG A 344 -3.79 5.10 -4.89
CA ARG A 344 -4.91 4.17 -5.12
C ARG A 344 -5.10 3.86 -6.60
N ALA A 345 -4.96 4.85 -7.48
CA ALA A 345 -5.03 4.65 -8.92
C ALA A 345 -3.84 3.83 -9.46
N ALA A 346 -2.64 4.09 -8.95
CA ALA A 346 -1.41 3.35 -9.30
C ALA A 346 -1.55 1.87 -8.95
N VAL A 347 -1.90 1.54 -7.71
CA VAL A 347 -2.15 0.16 -7.26
C VAL A 347 -3.17 -0.53 -8.14
N ARG A 348 -4.33 0.09 -8.39
CA ARG A 348 -5.39 -0.50 -9.22
C ARG A 348 -4.95 -0.79 -10.65
N THR A 349 -4.03 0.02 -11.18
CA THR A 349 -3.53 -0.10 -12.56
C THR A 349 -2.16 -0.77 -12.67
N GLY A 350 -1.64 -1.27 -11.55
CA GLY A 350 -0.33 -1.92 -11.49
C GLY A 350 0.83 -1.01 -11.89
N ASP A 351 0.76 0.30 -11.64
CA ASP A 351 1.90 1.20 -11.91
C ASP A 351 2.81 1.24 -10.68
N VAL A 352 3.76 0.32 -10.64
CA VAL A 352 4.68 0.16 -9.50
C VAL A 352 5.72 1.28 -9.44
N GLY A 353 5.99 1.97 -10.55
CA GLY A 353 6.86 3.14 -10.56
C GLY A 353 6.27 4.29 -9.76
N ILE A 354 4.97 4.58 -9.94
CA ILE A 354 4.28 5.58 -9.11
C ILE A 354 4.21 5.12 -7.65
N MET A 355 4.03 3.82 -7.38
CA MET A 355 4.04 3.30 -6.02
C MET A 355 5.38 3.56 -5.34
N GLU A 356 6.50 3.29 -6.00
CA GLU A 356 7.85 3.59 -5.51
C GLU A 356 8.04 5.08 -5.23
N ASP A 357 7.62 5.94 -6.18
CA ASP A 357 7.76 7.39 -6.04
C ASP A 357 6.93 7.97 -4.88
N MET A 358 5.99 7.21 -4.31
CA MET A 358 5.24 7.62 -3.12
C MET A 358 6.00 7.36 -1.82
N ILE A 359 7.01 6.50 -1.81
CA ILE A 359 7.71 6.04 -0.60
C ILE A 359 8.33 7.23 0.18
N PRO A 360 9.08 8.17 -0.44
CA PRO A 360 9.66 9.30 0.30
C PRO A 360 8.60 10.23 0.89
N LEU A 361 7.52 10.50 0.15
CA LEU A 361 6.41 11.32 0.63
C LEU A 361 5.70 10.67 1.82
N MET A 362 5.46 9.36 1.76
CA MET A 362 4.88 8.60 2.86
C MET A 362 5.82 8.55 4.07
N LEU A 363 7.13 8.42 3.87
CA LEU A 363 8.13 8.50 4.93
C LEU A 363 8.03 9.82 5.72
N TYR A 364 8.07 10.97 5.03
CA TYR A 364 7.90 12.27 5.68
C TYR A 364 6.56 12.35 6.43
N ARG A 365 5.47 11.89 5.79
CA ARG A 365 4.16 11.90 6.43
C ARG A 365 4.11 11.07 7.70
N PHE A 366 4.69 9.86 7.69
CA PHE A 366 4.67 8.96 8.83
C PHE A 366 5.56 9.46 9.97
N ILE A 367 6.74 10.02 9.68
CA ILE A 367 7.57 10.68 10.69
C ILE A 367 6.81 11.84 11.34
N GLY A 368 6.27 12.77 10.55
CA GLY A 368 5.55 13.94 11.07
C GLY A 368 4.24 13.60 11.79
N GLY A 369 3.58 12.52 11.37
CA GLY A 369 2.37 11.96 11.99
C GLY A 369 2.64 11.07 13.21
N ARG A 370 3.90 10.81 13.54
CA ARG A 370 4.37 9.91 14.60
C ARG A 370 3.87 8.47 14.43
N ASN A 371 3.98 7.95 13.22
CA ASN A 371 3.74 6.55 12.89
C ASN A 371 5.10 5.87 12.64
N SER A 372 5.85 5.61 13.72
CA SER A 372 7.23 5.10 13.66
C SER A 372 7.34 3.76 12.94
N ASN A 373 6.34 2.90 13.11
CA ASN A 373 6.32 1.56 12.51
C ASN A 373 6.35 1.64 10.98
N TYR A 374 5.40 2.38 10.39
CA TYR A 374 5.37 2.54 8.93
C TYR A 374 6.45 3.49 8.42
N ALA A 375 6.95 4.43 9.23
CA ALA A 375 8.15 5.18 8.87
C ALA A 375 9.36 4.23 8.72
N GLY A 376 9.51 3.27 9.64
CA GLY A 376 10.48 2.19 9.54
C GLY A 376 10.32 1.38 8.25
N GLU A 377 9.11 0.91 7.94
CA GLU A 377 8.90 0.16 6.69
C GLU A 377 9.23 0.95 5.41
N MET A 378 9.00 2.27 5.39
CA MET A 378 9.41 3.11 4.26
C MET A 378 10.94 3.23 4.16
N LEU A 379 11.64 3.38 5.29
CA LEU A 379 13.11 3.39 5.31
C LEU A 379 13.70 2.05 4.86
N GLU A 380 13.12 0.94 5.32
CA GLU A 380 13.52 -0.42 4.93
C GLU A 380 13.35 -0.65 3.43
N LEU A 381 12.23 -0.19 2.83
CA LEU A 381 12.02 -0.26 1.38
C LEU A 381 13.02 0.61 0.60
N LEU A 382 13.25 1.87 1.02
CA LEU A 382 14.21 2.74 0.35
C LEU A 382 15.63 2.15 0.42
N GLN A 383 16.05 1.71 1.61
CA GLN A 383 17.35 1.10 1.81
C GLN A 383 17.52 -0.17 0.96
N GLY A 384 16.50 -1.02 0.92
CA GLY A 384 16.45 -2.19 0.04
C GLY A 384 16.67 -1.80 -1.43
N LEU A 385 15.82 -0.94 -1.96
CA LEU A 385 15.80 -0.57 -3.38
C LEU A 385 17.05 0.18 -3.86
N HIS A 386 17.67 0.99 -2.99
CA HIS A 386 18.75 1.90 -3.37
C HIS A 386 20.14 1.47 -2.92
N ARG A 387 20.27 0.61 -1.90
CA ARG A 387 21.57 0.27 -1.30
C ARG A 387 21.83 -1.22 -1.14
N GLU A 388 20.80 -2.05 -0.96
CA GLU A 388 20.99 -3.43 -0.47
C GLU A 388 20.56 -4.54 -1.42
N TRP A 389 19.70 -4.25 -2.40
CA TRP A 389 19.20 -5.26 -3.32
C TRP A 389 19.87 -5.12 -4.69
N PRO A 390 20.32 -6.23 -5.30
CA PRO A 390 20.70 -6.26 -6.71
C PRO A 390 19.55 -5.80 -7.60
N PRO A 391 19.82 -5.21 -8.79
CA PRO A 391 18.78 -4.74 -9.70
C PRO A 391 17.68 -5.77 -10.02
N GLU A 392 18.05 -7.05 -10.15
CA GLU A 392 17.12 -8.14 -10.41
C GLU A 392 16.20 -8.41 -9.21
N VAL A 393 16.69 -8.24 -7.97
CA VAL A 393 15.86 -8.33 -6.76
C VAL A 393 14.93 -7.13 -6.67
N CYS A 394 15.41 -5.92 -6.98
CA CYS A 394 14.56 -4.72 -7.02
C CYS A 394 13.42 -4.88 -8.03
N GLU A 395 13.72 -5.36 -9.25
CA GLU A 395 12.69 -5.68 -10.26
C GLU A 395 11.73 -6.76 -9.75
N PHE A 396 12.26 -7.84 -9.16
CA PHE A 396 11.42 -8.91 -8.63
C PHE A 396 10.45 -8.42 -7.54
N VAL A 397 10.92 -7.59 -6.60
CA VAL A 397 10.11 -7.02 -5.53
C VAL A 397 9.01 -6.12 -6.10
N ARG A 398 9.36 -5.17 -6.98
CA ARG A 398 8.38 -4.29 -7.64
C ARG A 398 7.32 -5.08 -8.37
N GLU A 399 7.73 -6.01 -9.22
CA GLU A 399 6.82 -6.67 -10.15
C GLU A 399 5.99 -7.79 -9.51
N ASN A 400 6.49 -8.44 -8.46
CA ASN A 400 5.87 -9.66 -7.94
C ASN A 400 5.40 -9.52 -6.48
N CYS A 401 6.01 -8.65 -5.67
CA CYS A 401 5.75 -8.59 -4.22
C CYS A 401 4.75 -7.51 -3.81
N TRP A 402 4.52 -6.50 -4.64
CA TRP A 402 3.67 -5.37 -4.26
C TRP A 402 2.20 -5.57 -4.60
N VAL A 403 1.92 -6.03 -5.82
CA VAL A 403 0.54 -6.21 -6.32
C VAL A 403 0.41 -7.45 -7.21
N ILE A 404 -0.77 -8.04 -7.17
CA ILE A 404 -1.17 -9.17 -8.02
C ILE A 404 -2.35 -8.79 -8.89
N ASN A 405 -2.61 -9.58 -9.94
CA ASN A 405 -3.79 -9.42 -10.79
C ASN A 405 -4.50 -10.75 -10.97
N ASN A 406 -5.65 -10.90 -10.32
CA ASN A 406 -6.44 -12.14 -10.36
C ASN A 406 -7.42 -12.19 -11.53
N THR A 407 -7.56 -11.09 -12.27
CA THR A 407 -8.62 -10.93 -13.29
C THR A 407 -8.08 -10.79 -14.71
N GLY A 408 -6.79 -10.43 -14.85
CA GLY A 408 -6.15 -10.06 -16.11
C GLY A 408 -6.59 -8.69 -16.64
N ARG A 409 -7.46 -7.96 -15.93
CA ARG A 409 -7.92 -6.63 -16.36
C ARG A 409 -6.87 -5.58 -16.04
N ARG A 410 -6.73 -4.55 -16.89
CA ARG A 410 -5.84 -3.41 -16.66
C ARG A 410 -6.05 -2.72 -15.31
N THR A 411 -7.29 -2.69 -14.81
CA THR A 411 -7.65 -2.08 -13.51
C THR A 411 -7.92 -3.13 -12.42
N GLY A 412 -7.43 -4.35 -12.61
CA GLY A 412 -7.71 -5.50 -11.76
C GLY A 412 -6.58 -5.86 -10.79
N PHE A 413 -5.60 -4.98 -10.64
CA PHE A 413 -4.50 -5.16 -9.70
C PHE A 413 -4.93 -4.83 -8.28
N MET A 414 -4.35 -5.55 -7.31
CA MET A 414 -4.55 -5.33 -5.88
C MET A 414 -3.30 -5.72 -5.09
N PRO A 415 -3.07 -5.16 -3.90
CA PRO A 415 -1.98 -5.57 -3.02
C PRO A 415 -1.99 -7.07 -2.72
N VAL A 416 -0.81 -7.65 -2.53
CA VAL A 416 -0.65 -9.08 -2.16
C VAL A 416 -1.36 -9.38 -0.84
N ASP A 417 -1.16 -8.54 0.17
CA ASP A 417 -1.77 -8.68 1.49
C ASP A 417 -3.29 -8.47 1.47
N GLU A 418 -3.82 -7.68 0.53
CA GLU A 418 -5.26 -7.62 0.28
C GLU A 418 -5.82 -8.95 -0.23
N ALA A 419 -5.09 -9.63 -1.11
CA ALA A 419 -5.48 -10.94 -1.59
C ALA A 419 -5.39 -12.01 -0.50
N GLN A 420 -4.42 -11.92 0.40
CA GLN A 420 -4.33 -12.81 1.55
C GLN A 420 -5.49 -12.59 2.52
N GLU A 421 -5.87 -11.35 2.80
CA GLU A 421 -7.07 -11.03 3.59
C GLU A 421 -8.35 -11.58 2.95
N MET A 422 -8.46 -11.58 1.61
CA MET A 422 -9.56 -12.25 0.92
C MET A 422 -9.57 -13.78 1.13
N ASN A 423 -8.40 -14.43 1.08
CA ASN A 423 -8.28 -15.86 1.34
C ASN A 423 -8.65 -16.20 2.80
N ILE A 424 -8.22 -15.36 3.74
CA ILE A 424 -8.62 -15.45 5.15
C ILE A 424 -10.14 -15.30 5.32
N LYS A 425 -10.76 -14.34 4.62
CA LYS A 425 -12.21 -14.18 4.63
C LYS A 425 -12.92 -15.41 4.08
N ASP A 426 -12.41 -15.99 3.01
CA ASP A 426 -12.96 -17.23 2.44
C ASP A 426 -12.89 -18.39 3.45
N ILE A 427 -11.76 -18.57 4.14
CA ILE A 427 -11.59 -19.57 5.19
C ILE A 427 -12.57 -19.35 6.35
N LYS A 428 -12.68 -18.10 6.83
CA LYS A 428 -13.42 -17.76 8.05
C LYS A 428 -14.93 -17.69 7.86
N VAL A 429 -15.37 -17.24 6.68
CA VAL A 429 -16.76 -16.82 6.45
C VAL A 429 -17.40 -17.62 5.32
N THR A 430 -16.78 -17.66 4.14
CA THR A 430 -17.46 -18.18 2.93
C THR A 430 -17.46 -19.70 2.83
N TYR A 431 -16.34 -20.33 3.16
CA TYR A 431 -16.14 -21.78 3.14
C TYR A 431 -15.87 -22.32 4.55
N ARG A 432 -16.40 -21.61 5.55
CA ARG A 432 -16.28 -22.00 6.94
C ARG A 432 -16.83 -23.41 7.12
N SER A 433 -15.98 -24.31 7.59
CA SER A 433 -16.44 -25.63 8.01
C SER A 433 -16.95 -25.55 9.45
N GLU A 434 -18.16 -26.06 9.68
CA GLU A 434 -18.80 -26.12 10.99
C GLU A 434 -19.16 -27.58 11.34
N GLY A 435 -18.86 -28.00 12.57
CA GLY A 435 -19.09 -29.38 13.02
C GLY A 435 -18.22 -29.79 14.22
N PRO A 436 -18.66 -30.79 15.01
CA PRO A 436 -17.97 -31.21 16.24
C PRO A 436 -16.62 -31.89 15.99
N ASN A 437 -16.43 -32.50 14.82
CA ASN A 437 -15.22 -33.27 14.47
C ASN A 437 -14.23 -32.49 13.59
N ILE A 438 -14.41 -31.18 13.45
CA ILE A 438 -13.45 -30.36 12.70
C ILE A 438 -12.25 -30.10 13.60
N ASP A 439 -11.08 -30.57 13.21
CA ASP A 439 -9.80 -30.30 13.84
C ASP A 439 -8.87 -29.55 12.86
N TRP A 440 -7.66 -29.23 13.33
CA TRP A 440 -6.67 -28.53 12.52
C TRP A 440 -6.17 -29.37 11.34
N GLN A 441 -6.08 -30.69 11.48
CA GLN A 441 -5.66 -31.58 10.39
C GLN A 441 -6.67 -31.54 9.23
N TYR A 442 -7.95 -31.52 9.54
CA TYR A 442 -9.01 -31.36 8.55
C TYR A 442 -8.93 -29.99 7.85
N LEU A 443 -8.77 -28.90 8.62
CA LEU A 443 -8.64 -27.54 8.06
C LEU A 443 -7.41 -27.41 7.15
N GLN A 444 -6.27 -27.97 7.59
CA GLN A 444 -5.02 -28.00 6.84
C GLN A 444 -5.18 -28.72 5.49
N LYS A 445 -5.99 -29.79 5.45
CA LYS A 445 -6.31 -30.50 4.20
C LYS A 445 -7.31 -29.75 3.32
N LEU A 446 -8.30 -29.09 3.91
CA LEU A 446 -9.40 -28.44 3.19
C LEU A 446 -8.98 -27.12 2.54
N HIS A 447 -8.28 -26.25 3.27
CA HIS A 447 -8.04 -24.88 2.81
C HIS A 447 -7.31 -24.79 1.46
N PRO A 448 -6.29 -25.63 1.15
CA PRO A 448 -5.69 -25.65 -0.18
C PRO A 448 -6.67 -25.92 -1.33
N ALA A 449 -7.79 -26.58 -1.05
CA ALA A 449 -8.82 -26.89 -2.05
C ALA A 449 -9.81 -25.73 -2.29
N ILE A 450 -9.83 -24.68 -1.45
CA ILE A 450 -10.81 -23.59 -1.53
C ILE A 450 -10.82 -22.94 -2.92
N HIS A 451 -9.67 -22.66 -3.53
CA HIS A 451 -9.62 -22.05 -4.87
C HIS A 451 -10.20 -22.97 -5.95
N VAL A 452 -10.02 -24.29 -5.83
CA VAL A 452 -10.63 -25.27 -6.75
C VAL A 452 -12.14 -25.30 -6.54
N ILE A 453 -12.61 -25.32 -5.29
CA ILE A 453 -14.03 -25.26 -4.96
C ILE A 453 -14.66 -23.98 -5.53
N LYS A 454 -14.01 -22.82 -5.38
CA LYS A 454 -14.45 -21.55 -5.97
C LYS A 454 -14.56 -21.63 -7.49
N ALA A 455 -13.54 -22.18 -8.16
CA ALA A 455 -13.53 -22.31 -9.61
C ALA A 455 -14.66 -23.24 -10.12
N VAL A 456 -14.86 -24.38 -9.45
CA VAL A 456 -15.96 -25.32 -9.78
C VAL A 456 -17.32 -24.66 -9.55
N ASN A 457 -17.52 -23.98 -8.43
CA ASN A 457 -18.78 -23.27 -8.16
C ASN A 457 -19.06 -22.20 -9.22
N ALA A 458 -18.06 -21.37 -9.56
CA ALA A 458 -18.23 -20.35 -10.60
C ALA A 458 -18.52 -20.95 -11.99
N HIS A 459 -17.91 -22.09 -12.32
CA HIS A 459 -18.21 -22.83 -13.54
C HIS A 459 -19.65 -23.33 -13.53
N MET A 460 -20.09 -24.00 -12.46
CA MET A 460 -21.46 -24.50 -12.31
C MET A 460 -22.49 -23.37 -12.35
N GLU A 461 -22.25 -22.24 -11.69
CA GLU A 461 -23.12 -21.05 -11.76
C GLU A 461 -23.30 -20.53 -13.19
N THR A 462 -22.20 -20.56 -13.97
CA THR A 462 -22.19 -20.10 -15.35
C THR A 462 -22.97 -21.06 -16.25
N GLU A 463 -22.66 -22.35 -16.17
CA GLU A 463 -23.34 -23.40 -16.97
C GLU A 463 -24.83 -23.48 -16.64
N MET A 464 -25.18 -23.42 -15.36
CA MET A 464 -26.57 -23.50 -14.90
C MET A 464 -27.30 -22.15 -14.97
N LYS A 465 -26.61 -21.05 -15.37
CA LYS A 465 -27.15 -19.68 -15.48
C LYS A 465 -27.85 -19.19 -14.20
N THR A 466 -27.37 -19.59 -13.03
CA THR A 466 -27.99 -19.26 -11.73
C THR A 466 -27.59 -17.88 -11.21
N ARG A 467 -26.81 -17.09 -11.97
CA ARG A 467 -26.46 -15.71 -11.62
C ARG A 467 -27.64 -14.76 -11.86
N VAL A 468 -28.43 -14.51 -10.81
CA VAL A 468 -29.64 -13.66 -10.88
C VAL A 468 -29.39 -12.20 -10.43
N ARG A 469 -28.22 -11.86 -9.87
CA ARG A 469 -27.92 -10.48 -9.41
C ARG A 469 -26.59 -9.94 -9.93
N GLY A 470 -26.61 -8.70 -10.43
CA GLY A 470 -25.41 -7.94 -10.75
C GLY A 470 -24.69 -7.49 -9.48
N SER A 471 -23.36 -7.64 -9.44
CA SER A 471 -22.49 -7.29 -8.30
C SER A 471 -22.04 -5.82 -8.28
N SER A 472 -22.72 -4.94 -9.02
CA SER A 472 -22.28 -3.57 -9.25
C SER A 472 -23.05 -2.61 -8.35
N HIS A 473 -22.41 -2.11 -7.29
CA HIS A 473 -22.94 -1.00 -6.51
C HIS A 473 -22.93 0.29 -7.35
N THR A 474 -23.98 1.10 -7.19
CA THR A 474 -24.46 2.10 -8.15
C THR A 474 -23.76 3.47 -8.01
N VAL A 475 -23.29 4.03 -9.14
CA VAL A 475 -22.68 5.38 -9.32
C VAL A 475 -23.52 6.59 -8.85
N PRO A 476 -24.88 6.61 -8.92
CA PRO A 476 -25.71 7.76 -8.57
C PRO A 476 -25.51 8.32 -7.16
N LYS A 477 -25.11 7.50 -6.18
CA LYS A 477 -24.92 7.96 -4.79
C LYS A 477 -23.68 8.86 -4.64
N LYS A 478 -22.58 8.52 -5.31
CA LYS A 478 -21.31 9.27 -5.20
C LYS A 478 -21.45 10.73 -5.67
N GLU A 479 -22.13 10.95 -6.78
CA GLU A 479 -22.28 12.30 -7.34
C GLU A 479 -23.20 13.18 -6.49
N LEU A 480 -24.24 12.61 -5.89
CA LEU A 480 -25.09 13.33 -4.93
C LEU A 480 -24.28 13.80 -3.72
N ASP A 481 -23.52 12.89 -3.12
CA ASP A 481 -22.63 13.18 -1.99
C ASP A 481 -21.58 14.25 -2.35
N THR A 482 -21.03 14.19 -3.58
CA THR A 482 -20.06 15.19 -4.08
C THR A 482 -20.70 16.58 -4.21
N LYS A 483 -21.91 16.67 -4.79
CA LYS A 483 -22.64 17.94 -4.92
C LYS A 483 -23.04 18.53 -3.57
N GLU A 484 -23.40 17.69 -2.61
CA GLU A 484 -23.69 18.13 -1.24
C GLU A 484 -22.46 18.74 -0.57
N MET A 485 -21.29 18.10 -0.71
CA MET A 485 -20.02 18.64 -0.23
C MET A 485 -19.63 19.95 -0.93
N GLN A 486 -19.85 20.08 -2.24
CA GLN A 486 -19.62 21.34 -2.96
C GLN A 486 -20.43 22.49 -2.38
N LYS A 487 -21.74 22.29 -2.16
CA LYS A 487 -22.61 23.30 -1.51
C LYS A 487 -22.09 23.72 -0.14
N TRP A 488 -21.61 22.76 0.66
CA TRP A 488 -21.05 23.03 1.99
C TRP A 488 -19.76 23.87 1.93
N TYR A 489 -18.89 23.61 0.96
CA TYR A 489 -17.67 24.41 0.73
C TYR A 489 -17.97 25.80 0.16
N GLN A 490 -18.94 25.93 -0.72
CA GLN A 490 -19.42 27.21 -1.25
C GLN A 490 -19.97 28.10 -0.14
N ALA A 491 -20.85 27.54 0.71
CA ALA A 491 -21.45 28.27 1.83
C ALA A 491 -20.41 28.82 2.83
N SER A 492 -19.24 28.20 2.91
CA SER A 492 -18.13 28.63 3.76
C SER A 492 -17.03 29.41 3.02
N GLN A 493 -17.18 29.60 1.71
CA GLN A 493 -16.17 30.17 0.82
C GLN A 493 -14.78 29.53 1.01
N ALA A 494 -14.73 28.21 1.22
CA ALA A 494 -13.51 27.53 1.67
C ALA A 494 -12.32 27.70 0.71
N GLN A 495 -12.60 27.87 -0.59
CA GLN A 495 -11.58 28.02 -1.62
C GLN A 495 -11.16 29.47 -1.90
N ALA A 496 -11.97 30.45 -1.53
CA ALA A 496 -11.59 31.86 -1.65
C ALA A 496 -10.56 32.24 -0.58
N THR A 497 -9.68 33.19 -0.87
CA THR A 497 -8.78 33.78 0.13
C THR A 497 -9.49 34.93 0.85
N VAL A 498 -9.71 34.78 2.16
CA VAL A 498 -10.40 35.77 2.99
C VAL A 498 -9.54 36.05 4.23
N ASN A 499 -8.90 37.23 4.24
CA ASN A 499 -8.03 37.61 5.35
C ASN A 499 -8.82 37.79 6.65
N GLY A 500 -8.30 37.27 7.77
CA GLY A 500 -8.91 37.35 9.09
C GLY A 500 -9.79 36.16 9.48
N ARG A 501 -9.98 35.16 8.60
CA ARG A 501 -10.71 33.92 8.94
C ARG A 501 -9.87 33.03 9.85
N VAL A 502 -10.08 33.16 11.16
CA VAL A 502 -9.35 32.41 12.18
C VAL A 502 -10.30 31.43 12.88
N LEU A 503 -9.89 30.16 12.96
CA LEU A 503 -10.64 29.15 13.70
C LEU A 503 -10.41 29.32 15.20
N GLN A 504 -11.40 28.90 16.01
CA GLN A 504 -11.29 29.02 17.46
C GLN A 504 -10.06 28.26 17.99
N ARG A 505 -9.15 28.99 18.64
CA ARG A 505 -7.99 28.42 19.32
C ARG A 505 -8.37 28.17 20.78
N THR A 506 -8.34 26.92 21.21
CA THR A 506 -8.50 26.58 22.63
C THR A 506 -7.19 26.85 23.37
N ALA A 507 -7.27 27.32 24.63
CA ALA A 507 -6.10 27.57 25.48
C ALA A 507 -5.27 26.31 25.81
N LYS A 508 -5.80 25.12 25.50
CA LYS A 508 -5.08 23.83 25.62
C LYS A 508 -4.17 23.66 24.40
N LYS A 509 -2.99 23.04 24.57
CA LYS A 509 -1.98 22.68 23.53
C LYS A 509 -2.51 21.92 22.27
N LYS A 510 -3.81 21.68 22.16
CA LYS A 510 -4.49 21.03 21.03
C LYS A 510 -5.69 21.89 20.61
N SER A 511 -5.53 22.67 19.55
CA SER A 511 -6.66 23.21 18.78
C SER A 511 -7.05 22.13 17.77
N PRO A 512 -8.08 21.31 18.05
CA PRO A 512 -8.38 20.11 17.25
C PRO A 512 -8.72 20.45 15.79
N ASP A 513 -9.28 21.63 15.54
CA ASP A 513 -9.69 22.09 14.21
C ASP A 513 -8.55 22.73 13.39
N ILE A 514 -7.34 22.84 13.95
CA ILE A 514 -6.17 23.36 13.23
C ILE A 514 -5.23 22.19 12.92
N PRO A 515 -5.23 21.67 11.67
CA PRO A 515 -4.38 20.55 11.30
C PRO A 515 -2.91 20.92 11.40
N ARG A 516 -2.11 19.99 11.92
CA ARG A 516 -0.65 20.12 11.93
C ARG A 516 -0.11 19.68 10.58
N ASP A 517 0.83 20.42 10.01
CA ASP A 517 1.49 20.01 8.77
C ASP A 517 2.42 18.80 9.02
N PHE A 518 1.94 17.59 8.76
CA PHE A 518 2.73 16.37 8.96
C PHE A 518 3.87 16.26 7.95
N LEU A 519 3.70 16.67 6.70
CA LEU A 519 4.78 16.62 5.71
C LEU A 519 5.94 17.53 6.09
N ALA A 520 5.67 18.80 6.40
CA ALA A 520 6.72 19.74 6.80
C ALA A 520 7.42 19.32 8.11
N LYS A 521 6.68 18.75 9.07
CA LYS A 521 7.26 18.21 10.30
C LYS A 521 8.15 17.00 10.04
N GLY A 522 7.74 16.13 9.13
CA GLY A 522 8.51 14.96 8.74
C GLY A 522 9.80 15.31 8.03
N SER A 523 9.72 16.18 7.02
CA SER A 523 10.89 16.65 6.28
C SER A 523 11.87 17.43 7.17
N THR A 524 11.38 18.19 8.16
CA THR A 524 12.26 18.82 9.14
C THR A 524 12.87 17.77 10.08
N ALA A 525 12.08 16.82 10.58
CA ALA A 525 12.54 15.83 11.55
C ALA A 525 13.59 14.88 10.97
N ILE A 526 13.49 14.52 9.68
CA ILE A 526 14.50 13.68 9.04
C ILE A 526 15.85 14.40 8.93
N GLN A 527 15.84 15.72 8.68
CA GLN A 527 17.05 16.54 8.66
C GLN A 527 17.71 16.68 10.04
N THR A 528 16.93 16.60 11.14
CA THR A 528 17.47 16.62 12.50
C THR A 528 18.16 15.31 12.92
N GLY A 529 18.19 14.28 12.07
CA GLY A 529 18.99 13.07 12.26
C GLY A 529 18.39 12.01 13.19
N LYS A 530 17.75 12.40 14.31
CA LYS A 530 17.38 11.46 15.39
C LYS A 530 16.63 10.20 14.97
N SER A 531 15.62 10.31 14.11
CA SER A 531 14.85 9.13 13.65
C SER A 531 15.69 8.22 12.75
N LEU A 532 16.59 8.81 11.97
CA LEU A 532 17.48 8.09 11.07
C LEU A 532 18.62 7.43 11.85
N GLU A 533 19.22 8.12 12.81
CA GLU A 533 20.23 7.59 13.75
C GLU A 533 19.71 6.33 14.46
N THR A 534 18.53 6.42 15.10
CA THR A 534 17.94 5.25 15.79
C THR A 534 17.68 4.09 14.83
N TRP A 535 17.30 4.36 13.58
CA TRP A 535 17.08 3.33 12.58
C TRP A 535 18.40 2.70 12.09
N ILE A 536 19.45 3.50 11.87
CA ILE A 536 20.80 3.03 11.52
C ILE A 536 21.39 2.18 12.64
N GLU A 537 21.32 2.64 13.88
CA GLU A 537 21.79 1.91 15.07
C GLU A 537 21.13 0.55 15.18
N ALA A 538 19.80 0.47 14.99
CA ALA A 538 19.05 -0.78 15.06
C ALA A 538 19.42 -1.81 13.96
N ARG A 539 20.16 -1.38 12.93
CA ARG A 539 20.61 -2.23 11.80
C ARG A 539 22.11 -2.53 11.83
N SER A 540 22.87 -1.81 12.64
CA SER A 540 24.32 -1.94 12.70
C SER A 540 24.73 -3.19 13.49
N ILE A 541 24.70 -4.35 12.83
CA ILE A 541 25.04 -5.66 13.42
C ILE A 541 26.18 -6.33 12.64
N MET A 542 27.08 -7.01 13.35
CA MET A 542 28.05 -7.90 12.72
C MET A 542 27.31 -9.17 12.25
N ARG A 543 27.65 -9.64 11.05
CA ARG A 543 27.01 -10.81 10.44
C ARG A 543 28.05 -11.83 10.02
N SER A 544 27.83 -13.09 10.38
CA SER A 544 28.70 -14.20 10.00
C SER A 544 28.63 -14.48 8.51
N THR A 545 29.72 -15.03 7.97
CA THR A 545 29.84 -15.52 6.59
C THR A 545 30.11 -17.02 6.53
N SER A 546 30.08 -17.72 7.67
CA SER A 546 30.30 -19.16 7.76
C SER A 546 29.25 -19.95 6.94
N GLN A 547 29.64 -21.13 6.48
CA GLN A 547 28.80 -22.06 5.71
C GLN A 547 28.98 -23.48 6.25
N ASP A 548 28.72 -23.65 7.54
CA ASP A 548 28.82 -24.93 8.22
C ASP A 548 27.54 -25.74 7.96
N TRP A 549 27.63 -26.70 7.05
CA TRP A 549 26.52 -27.57 6.63
C TRP A 549 26.57 -28.97 7.27
N ASP A 550 27.69 -29.32 7.91
CA ASP A 550 27.96 -30.66 8.48
C ASP A 550 27.04 -31.02 9.67
N THR A 551 26.29 -30.07 10.22
CA THR A 551 25.38 -30.26 11.37
C THR A 551 23.93 -30.59 10.99
N LEU A 552 23.56 -30.49 9.70
CA LEU A 552 22.18 -30.77 9.26
C LEU A 552 21.85 -32.27 9.15
N ASP A 553 22.85 -33.14 9.20
CA ASP A 553 22.70 -34.61 9.04
C ASP A 553 22.36 -35.35 10.34
N THR A 554 22.41 -34.70 11.51
CA THR A 554 22.42 -35.42 12.81
C THR A 554 21.12 -35.38 13.63
N SER A 555 20.00 -34.85 13.13
CA SER A 555 18.80 -34.67 13.97
C SER A 555 17.75 -35.79 13.93
N ASP A 556 18.00 -36.96 13.31
CA ASP A 556 16.98 -38.02 13.18
C ASP A 556 17.45 -39.43 13.57
N SER A 557 18.55 -39.59 14.32
CA SER A 557 19.05 -40.92 14.69
C SER A 557 18.95 -41.34 16.16
N ASP A 558 18.43 -40.51 17.07
CA ASP A 558 18.37 -40.86 18.50
C ASP A 558 16.99 -40.61 19.13
N GLU A 559 15.97 -41.39 18.75
CA GLU A 559 14.89 -41.83 19.67
C GLU A 559 14.45 -43.26 19.29
N GLU A 560 15.01 -44.24 20.00
CA GLU A 560 14.54 -45.64 20.08
C GLU A 560 13.36 -45.78 21.06
#